data_AF-A0A455UGJ4-F1
#
_entry.id   AF-A0A455UGJ4-F1
#
_cell.length_a   1.000
_cell.length_b   1.000
_cell.length_c   1.000
_cell.angle_alpha   90.00
_cell.angle_beta   90.00
_cell.angle_gamma   90.00
#
_symmetry.space_group_name_H-M   'P 1'
#
loop_
_entity.id
_entity.type
_entity.pdbx_description
1 polymer ?
#
loop_
_entity_poly.entity_id
_entity_poly.type
_entity_poly.pdbx_seq_one_letter_code
_entity_poly.pdbx_strand_id
1 'polypeptide(L)' 'MFISSSDYPNARDLMDALRFLPEEGQIWLGEQRMLLMPLAASAFFRNELITTLGMERAGASLCAWDITQD' A
#
# COMPACT_ATOMS: atom_id res chain seq x y z
N MET A 1 20.90 -14.97 -5.55
CA MET A 1 21.29 -13.59 -5.19
C MET A 1 20.53 -13.26 -3.93
N PHE A 2 21.20 -13.28 -2.78
CA PHE A 2 20.58 -13.01 -1.48
C PHE A 2 20.50 -11.50 -1.32
N ILE A 3 19.28 -10.97 -1.22
CA ILE A 3 19.04 -9.56 -0.94
C ILE A 3 19.62 -9.29 0.44
N SER A 4 20.70 -8.52 0.51
CA SER A 4 21.32 -8.16 1.78
C SER A 4 20.47 -7.08 2.42
N SER A 5 20.27 -7.13 3.73
CA SER A 5 19.41 -6.21 4.50
C SER A 5 19.80 -4.71 4.40
N SER A 6 20.88 -4.38 3.69
CA SER A 6 21.28 -3.01 3.34
C SER A 6 20.64 -2.44 2.06
N ASP A 7 19.88 -3.23 1.29
CA ASP A 7 19.21 -2.74 0.07
C ASP A 7 17.85 -2.06 0.33
N TYR A 8 17.41 -2.00 1.59
CA TYR A 8 16.24 -1.20 1.95
C TYR A 8 16.66 0.27 2.08
N PRO A 9 15.95 1.20 1.42
CA PRO A 9 16.20 2.62 1.63
C PRO A 9 16.13 2.89 3.13
N ASN A 10 17.06 3.71 3.63
CA ASN A 10 17.05 4.06 5.03
C ASN A 10 15.68 4.67 5.35
N ALA A 11 15.14 4.44 6.55
CA ALA A 11 13.87 5.02 6.94
C ALA A 11 13.84 6.55 6.71
N ARG A 12 15.00 7.21 6.80
CA ARG A 12 15.18 8.62 6.47
C ARG A 12 14.89 8.96 5.00
N ASP A 13 15.38 8.15 4.07
CA ASP A 13 15.16 8.35 2.62
C ASP A 13 13.67 8.20 2.28
N LEU A 14 12.98 7.27 2.96
CA LEU A 14 11.54 7.08 2.81
C LEU A 14 10.76 8.28 3.36
N MET A 15 11.16 8.81 4.52
CA MET A 15 10.54 10.00 5.11
C MET A 15 10.75 11.24 4.23
N ASP A 16 11.92 11.40 3.61
CA ASP A 16 12.19 12.51 2.70
C ASP A 16 11.36 12.42 1.40
N ALA A 17 11.03 11.20 0.96
CA ALA A 17 10.14 10.98 -0.17
C ALA A 17 8.65 11.15 0.19
N LEU A 18 8.28 11.03 1.47
CA LEU A 18 6.89 11.07 1.94
C LEU A 18 6.43 12.52 2.17
N ARG A 19 5.50 12.99 1.33
CA ARG A 19 4.94 14.34 1.41
C ARG A 19 3.46 14.28 1.75
N PHE A 20 3.10 14.89 2.88
CA PHE A 20 1.72 15.12 3.27
C PHE A 20 1.33 16.55 2.93
N LEU A 21 0.30 16.68 2.09
CA LEU A 21 -0.28 17.94 1.68
C LEU A 21 -1.71 18.00 2.23
N PRO A 22 -1.88 18.41 3.50
CA PRO A 22 -3.17 18.34 4.19
C PRO A 22 -4.18 19.35 3.65
N GLU A 23 -3.73 20.48 3.09
CA GLU A 23 -4.62 21.49 2.49
C GLU A 23 -5.33 20.95 1.24
N GLU A 24 -4.62 20.12 0.46
CA GLU A 24 -5.16 19.45 -0.72
C GLU A 24 -5.69 18.03 -0.42
N GLY A 25 -5.50 17.53 0.80
CA GLY A 25 -5.85 16.16 1.20
C GLY A 25 -5.06 15.08 0.45
N GLN A 26 -3.81 15.37 0.06
CA GLN A 26 -2.99 14.48 -0.75
C GLN A 26 -1.82 13.90 0.04
N ILE A 27 -1.49 12.65 -0.27
CA ILE A 27 -0.33 11.98 0.28
C ILE A 27 0.47 11.47 -0.91
N TRP A 28 1.76 11.74 -0.90
CA TRP A 28 2.68 11.38 -1.97
C TRP A 28 3.87 10.65 -1.37
N LEU A 29 4.33 9.62 -2.08
CA LEU A 29 5.61 8.98 -1.81
C LEU A 29 6.45 9.05 -3.08
N GLY A 30 7.42 9.96 -3.10
CA GLY A 30 8.10 10.35 -4.32
C GLY A 30 7.09 10.93 -5.32
N GLU A 31 6.99 10.31 -6.49
CA GLU A 31 6.04 10.71 -7.55
C GLU A 31 4.74 9.87 -7.53
N GLN A 32 4.63 8.90 -6.62
CA GLN A 32 3.45 8.06 -6.50
C GLN A 32 2.44 8.66 -5.54
N ARG A 33 1.18 8.77 -5.99
CA ARG A 33 0.07 9.19 -5.13
C ARG A 33 -0.34 8.05 -4.21
N MET A 34 -0.42 8.35 -2.92
CA MET A 34 -0.85 7.43 -1.88
C MET A 34 -2.19 7.87 -1.29
N LEU A 35 -2.90 6.88 -0.73
CA LEU A 35 -4.12 7.09 0.05
C LEU A 35 -3.88 6.53 1.46
N LEU A 36 -4.16 7.34 2.47
CA LEU A 36 -4.23 6.87 3.85
C LEU A 36 -5.68 6.52 4.15
N MET A 37 -5.92 5.26 4.47
CA MET A 37 -7.24 4.76 4.84
C MET A 37 -7.14 3.81 6.04
N PRO A 38 -8.19 3.71 6.88
CA PRO A 38 -8.21 2.75 7.96
C PRO A 38 -8.07 1.32 7.45
N LEU A 39 -7.32 0.49 8.18
CA LEU A 39 -7.14 -0.93 7.85
C LEU A 39 -8.48 -1.69 7.79
N ALA A 40 -9.43 -1.36 8.66
CA ALA A 40 -10.77 -1.96 8.62
C ALA A 40 -11.52 -1.61 7.31
N ALA A 41 -11.32 -0.41 6.79
CA ALA A 41 -11.93 0.01 5.53
C ALA A 41 -11.27 -0.68 4.32
N SER A 42 -9.97 -0.96 4.35
CA SER A 42 -9.30 -1.72 3.29
C SER A 42 -9.71 -3.19 3.29
N ALA A 43 -9.89 -3.79 4.47
CA ALA A 43 -10.43 -5.16 4.60
C ALA A 43 -11.86 -5.27 4.05
N PHE A 44 -12.72 -4.28 4.33
CA PHE A 44 -14.07 -4.21 3.77
C PHE A 44 -14.03 -4.08 2.24
N PHE A 45 -13.23 -3.14 1.72
CA PHE A 45 -13.07 -2.91 0.29
C PHE A 45 -12.57 -4.16 -0.45
N ARG A 46 -11.64 -4.91 0.16
CA ARG A 46 -11.16 -6.20 -0.37
C ARG A 46 -12.31 -7.21 -0.47
N ASN A 47 -13.13 -7.36 0.56
CA ASN A 47 -14.25 -8.30 0.53
C ASN A 47 -15.25 -7.92 -0.56
N GLU A 48 -15.57 -6.64 -0.69
CA GLU A 48 -16.47 -6.16 -1.73
C GLU A 48 -15.90 -6.37 -3.14
N LEU A 49 -14.61 -6.07 -3.36
CA LEU A 49 -13.91 -6.38 -4.63
C LEU A 49 -13.97 -7.87 -4.96
N ILE A 50 -13.72 -8.75 -3.98
CA ILE A 50 -13.79 -10.20 -4.18
C ILE A 50 -15.21 -10.64 -4.53
N THR A 51 -16.21 -10.11 -3.82
CA THR A 51 -17.62 -10.43 -4.05
C THR A 51 -18.09 -9.95 -5.43
N THR A 52 -17.61 -8.79 -5.92
CA THR A 52 -18.00 -8.24 -7.22
C THR A 52 -17.22 -8.83 -8.40
N LEU A 53 -15.93 -9.12 -8.25
CA LEU A 53 -15.06 -9.60 -9.35
C LEU A 53 -14.90 -11.13 -9.41
N GLY A 54 -15.32 -11.83 -8.35
CA GLY A 54 -15.14 -13.28 -8.20
C GLY A 54 -13.74 -13.64 -7.69
N MET A 55 -13.67 -14.74 -6.92
CA MET A 55 -12.45 -15.18 -6.23
C MET A 55 -11.29 -15.50 -7.20
N GLU A 56 -11.60 -15.97 -8.41
CA GLU A 56 -10.61 -16.36 -9.43
C GLU A 56 -9.74 -15.19 -9.93
N ARG A 57 -10.26 -13.95 -9.91
CA ARG A 57 -9.54 -12.75 -10.40
C ARG A 57 -9.00 -11.88 -9.27
N ALA A 58 -9.59 -11.98 -8.08
CA ALA A 58 -9.17 -11.21 -6.91
C ALA A 58 -7.94 -11.80 -6.19
N GLY A 59 -7.53 -13.02 -6.52
CA GLY A 59 -6.40 -13.71 -5.88
C GLY A 59 -5.07 -12.96 -5.98
N ALA A 60 -4.77 -12.32 -7.11
CA ALA A 60 -3.55 -11.54 -7.28
C ALA A 60 -3.56 -10.25 -6.43
N SER A 61 -4.71 -9.57 -6.36
CA SER A 61 -4.91 -8.44 -5.45
C SER A 61 -4.75 -8.89 -4.00
N LEU A 62 -5.25 -10.07 -3.64
CA LEU A 62 -5.13 -10.66 -2.30
C LEU A 62 -3.67 -10.79 -1.84
N CYS A 63 -2.81 -11.40 -2.66
CA CYS A 63 -1.41 -11.61 -2.32
C CYS A 63 -0.65 -10.27 -2.18
N ALA A 64 -1.06 -9.24 -2.93
CA ALA A 64 -0.50 -7.90 -2.80
C ALA A 64 -0.98 -7.15 -1.54
N TRP A 65 -2.15 -7.50 -0.99
CA TRP A 65 -2.63 -6.96 0.29
C TRP A 65 -2.03 -7.69 1.50
N ASP A 66 -1.74 -8.98 1.36
CA ASP A 66 -1.14 -9.81 2.42
C ASP A 66 0.27 -9.32 2.80
N ILE A 67 1.07 -8.86 1.81
CA ILE A 67 2.39 -8.24 2.03
C ILE A 67 2.35 -6.87 2.75
N THR A 68 1.18 -6.32 3.07
CA THR A 68 1.04 -5.05 3.83
C THR A 68 0.56 -5.27 5.27
N GLN A 69 0.45 -6.53 5.71
CA GLN A 69 0.09 -6.94 7.07
C GLN A 69 1.21 -7.82 7.66
N ASP A 70 2.37 -7.22 7.93
CA ASP A 70 3.35 -7.70 8.92
C ASP A 70 3.89 -6.49 9.70
#